data_AF-A0A7K2NZA1-F1
#
_entry.id   AF-A0A7K2NZA1-F1
#
_cell.length_a   1.000
_cell.length_b   1.000
_cell.length_c   1.000
_cell.angle_alpha   90.00
_cell.angle_beta   90.00
_cell.angle_gamma   90.00
#
_symmetry.space_group_name_H-M   'P 1'
#
loop_
_entity.id
_entity.type
_entity.pdbx_description
1 polymer ?
#
loop_
_entity_poly.entity_id
_entity_poly.type
_entity_poly.pdbx_seq_one_letter_code
_entity_poly.pdbx_strand_id
1 'polypeptide(L)'
;QVLPTLGTRDVNAVQLSRLWEGEAPGTDTPRARLVKSDERMATVLHRRVERECRPEALDALLTAPSFEGDEPAFTVTAGSTTLRVPRSGILALLDEARGGEGAHRERRDRFRNLLVDRLLAELVALAPRRGADGTIRRSLERNRKVERLLDRVWPSPGALEALRSLYDSPDLLGACGAGVLDDEEQAALHRPRAATADGDPWTPEDLVLLEELRHLITGETPRRYGHIVVDEAQDL
;
A
#
# COMPACT_ATOMS: atom_id res chain seq x y z
N GLN A 1 37.23 -23.00 5.68
CA GLN A 1 36.46 -24.14 5.13
C GLN A 1 36.29 -25.19 6.23
N VAL A 2 35.09 -25.33 6.80
CA VAL A 2 34.34 -26.56 7.16
C VAL A 2 33.12 -26.07 7.97
N LEU A 3 31.95 -25.99 7.34
CA LEU A 3 30.68 -26.03 8.08
C LEU A 3 30.38 -27.51 8.38
N PRO A 4 29.94 -27.88 9.60
CA PRO A 4 29.53 -29.23 9.91
C PRO A 4 28.40 -29.65 8.97
N THR A 5 28.41 -30.91 8.57
CA THR A 5 27.46 -31.56 7.66
C THR A 5 26.03 -31.57 8.23
N LEU A 6 25.36 -30.42 8.26
CA LEU A 6 23.92 -30.36 8.14
C LEU A 6 23.58 -31.00 6.80
N GLY A 7 22.67 -31.97 6.79
CA GLY A 7 22.29 -32.72 5.59
C GLY A 7 22.17 -31.78 4.39
N THR A 8 22.96 -32.04 3.34
CA THR A 8 23.25 -31.14 2.22
C THR A 8 22.09 -30.95 1.23
N ARG A 9 20.85 -31.18 1.67
CA ARG A 9 19.64 -30.88 0.90
C ARG A 9 19.00 -29.63 1.51
N ASP A 10 18.63 -28.69 0.65
CA ASP A 10 17.95 -27.44 0.98
C ASP A 10 18.76 -26.37 1.75
N VAL A 11 20.09 -26.35 1.58
CA VAL A 11 20.94 -25.23 2.04
C VAL A 11 21.09 -24.21 0.90
N ASN A 12 20.71 -22.95 1.16
CA ASN A 12 20.94 -21.83 0.24
C ASN A 12 22.00 -20.90 0.83
N ALA A 13 23.20 -20.93 0.26
CA ALA A 13 24.29 -20.03 0.65
C ALA A 13 24.24 -18.75 -0.18
N VAL A 14 24.09 -17.60 0.49
CA VAL A 14 24.00 -16.28 -0.13
C VAL A 14 24.93 -15.32 0.61
N GLN A 15 25.66 -14.49 -0.12
CA GLN A 15 26.41 -13.38 0.48
C GLN A 15 25.42 -12.32 0.94
N LEU A 16 25.64 -11.68 2.10
CA LEU A 16 24.72 -10.66 2.62
C LEU A 16 24.43 -9.54 1.59
N SER A 17 25.44 -9.15 0.81
CA SER A 17 25.33 -8.16 -0.27
C SER A 17 24.45 -8.59 -1.45
N ARG A 18 24.09 -9.88 -1.53
CA ARG A 18 23.23 -10.48 -2.56
C ARG A 18 21.94 -11.06 -1.98
N LEU A 19 21.66 -10.77 -0.71
CA LEU A 19 20.46 -11.29 -0.04
C LEU A 19 19.18 -10.72 -0.68
N TRP A 20 19.23 -9.46 -1.12
CA TRP A 20 18.16 -8.81 -1.87
C TRP A 20 18.53 -8.63 -3.34
N GLU A 21 17.52 -8.68 -4.20
CA GLU A 21 17.66 -8.34 -5.61
C GLU A 21 17.72 -6.82 -5.80
N GLY A 22 18.64 -6.34 -6.64
CA GLY A 22 18.80 -4.92 -7.00
C GLY A 22 20.17 -4.36 -6.65
N GLU A 23 20.57 -3.30 -7.37
CA GLU A 23 21.79 -2.56 -7.09
C GLU A 23 21.48 -1.37 -6.17
N ALA A 24 22.19 -1.27 -5.06
CA ALA A 24 22.06 -0.17 -4.09
C ALA A 24 23.44 0.41 -3.77
N PRO A 25 24.04 1.19 -4.70
CA PRO A 25 25.41 1.69 -4.55
C PRO A 25 25.52 2.88 -3.58
N GLY A 26 24.39 3.41 -3.10
CA GLY A 26 24.34 4.48 -2.13
C GLY A 26 24.92 4.06 -0.78
N THR A 27 25.19 5.05 0.06
CA THR A 27 25.69 4.82 1.42
C THR A 27 24.90 5.69 2.38
N ASP A 28 24.42 5.08 3.47
CA ASP A 28 23.76 5.80 4.55
C ASP A 28 24.76 6.28 5.60
N THR A 29 24.35 7.33 6.31
CA THR A 29 25.03 7.71 7.56
C THR A 29 24.89 6.57 8.59
N PRO A 30 25.82 6.44 9.57
CA PRO A 30 25.71 5.42 10.61
C PRO A 30 24.36 5.46 11.34
N ARG A 31 23.81 6.66 11.58
CA ARG A 31 22.50 6.82 12.22
C ARG A 31 21.37 6.31 11.34
N ALA A 32 21.34 6.66 10.06
CA ALA A 32 20.32 6.19 9.13
C ALA A 32 20.33 4.66 9.03
N ARG A 33 21.51 4.03 8.96
CA ARG A 33 21.65 2.56 8.93
C ARG A 33 21.02 1.89 10.15
N LEU A 34 21.29 2.43 11.35
CA LEU A 34 20.72 1.92 12.60
C LEU A 34 19.20 2.04 12.60
N VAL A 35 18.66 3.21 12.24
CA VAL A 35 17.21 3.44 12.20
C VAL A 35 16.54 2.52 11.18
N LYS A 36 17.05 2.44 9.95
CA LYS A 36 16.47 1.58 8.89
C LYS A 36 16.48 0.09 9.22
N SER A 37 17.44 -0.34 10.04
CA SER A 37 17.57 -1.75 10.47
C SER A 37 16.81 -2.07 11.76
N ASP A 38 16.19 -1.07 12.39
CA ASP A 38 15.43 -1.20 13.64
C ASP A 38 14.00 -1.69 13.36
N GLU A 39 13.46 -2.59 14.19
CA GLU A 39 12.09 -3.11 14.08
C GLU A 39 11.03 -2.00 14.11
N ARG A 40 11.34 -0.87 14.77
CA ARG A 40 10.48 0.33 14.81
C ARG A 40 10.12 0.83 13.42
N MET A 41 10.98 0.61 12.41
CA MET A 41 10.67 1.01 11.03
C MET A 41 9.50 0.23 10.42
N ALA A 42 9.23 -1.01 10.84
CA ALA A 42 8.05 -1.73 10.38
C ALA A 42 6.76 -0.97 10.77
N THR A 43 6.74 -0.37 11.97
CA THR A 43 5.61 0.49 12.41
C THR A 43 5.50 1.76 11.57
N VAL A 44 6.63 2.40 11.24
CA VAL A 44 6.66 3.60 10.39
C VAL A 44 6.14 3.28 8.98
N LEU A 45 6.59 2.19 8.38
CA LEU A 45 6.17 1.73 7.06
C LEU A 45 4.69 1.33 7.04
N HIS A 46 4.21 0.63 8.07
CA HIS A 46 2.80 0.30 8.22
C HIS A 46 1.94 1.58 8.27
N ARG A 47 2.30 2.55 9.10
CA ARG A 47 1.61 3.86 9.17
C ARG A 47 1.68 4.61 7.85
N ARG A 48 2.81 4.55 7.14
CA ARG A 48 2.97 5.13 5.80
C ARG A 48 1.97 4.53 4.82
N VAL A 49 1.78 3.22 4.80
CA VAL A 49 0.80 2.53 3.94
C VAL A 49 -0.63 2.85 4.34
N GLU A 50 -0.96 2.83 5.63
CA GLU A 50 -2.30 3.17 6.13
C GLU A 50 -2.76 4.59 5.75
N ARG A 51 -1.83 5.53 5.64
CA ARG A 51 -2.10 6.93 5.24
C ARG A 51 -2.42 7.10 3.76
N GLU A 52 -2.28 6.07 2.94
CA GLU A 52 -2.73 6.13 1.54
C GLU A 52 -4.25 6.16 1.42
N CYS A 53 -4.99 5.58 2.37
CA CYS A 53 -6.45 5.69 2.40
C CYS A 53 -6.87 7.06 2.94
N ARG A 54 -7.54 7.84 2.09
CA ARG A 54 -7.95 9.25 2.29
C ARG A 54 -9.45 9.42 2.06
N PRO A 55 -10.31 9.03 3.01
CA PRO A 55 -11.76 9.15 2.89
C PRO A 55 -12.24 10.58 2.57
N GLU A 56 -11.53 11.60 3.04
CA GLU A 56 -11.80 13.02 2.76
C GLU A 56 -11.70 13.38 1.27
N ALA A 57 -10.92 12.62 0.49
CA ALA A 57 -10.80 12.84 -0.95
C ALA A 57 -12.09 12.47 -1.71
N LEU A 58 -13.04 11.79 -1.06
CA LEU A 58 -14.35 11.44 -1.60
C LEU A 58 -15.17 12.69 -1.93
N ASP A 59 -15.09 13.74 -1.12
CA ASP A 59 -15.98 14.91 -1.23
C ASP A 59 -15.89 15.58 -2.61
N ALA A 60 -14.71 15.57 -3.23
CA ALA A 60 -14.48 16.11 -4.57
C ALA A 60 -15.10 15.28 -5.72
N LEU A 61 -15.64 14.08 -5.42
CA LEU A 61 -16.19 13.14 -6.40
C LEU A 61 -17.72 13.02 -6.31
N LEU A 62 -18.33 13.65 -5.31
CA LEU A 62 -19.75 13.54 -5.05
C LEU A 62 -20.54 14.55 -5.87
N THR A 63 -21.74 14.16 -6.26
CA THR A 63 -22.76 15.07 -6.80
C THR A 63 -23.50 15.71 -5.64
N ALA A 64 -23.77 17.01 -5.73
CA ALA A 64 -24.50 17.76 -4.72
C ALA A 64 -25.90 17.16 -4.44
N PRO A 65 -26.46 17.39 -3.24
CA PRO A 65 -27.81 16.96 -2.90
C PRO A 65 -28.83 17.48 -3.90
N SER A 66 -29.84 16.67 -4.22
CA SER A 66 -30.87 17.05 -5.18
C SER A 66 -32.06 17.78 -4.53
N PHE A 67 -32.24 17.63 -3.21
CA PHE A 67 -33.30 18.25 -2.43
C PHE A 67 -32.90 18.41 -0.96
N GLU A 68 -33.70 19.14 -0.19
CA GLU A 68 -33.46 19.39 1.23
C GLU A 68 -33.60 18.09 2.05
N GLY A 69 -32.58 17.75 2.84
CA GLY A 69 -32.50 16.50 3.60
C GLY A 69 -31.81 15.34 2.86
N ASP A 70 -31.34 15.55 1.64
CA ASP A 70 -30.57 14.58 0.86
C ASP A 70 -29.04 14.71 1.12
N GLU A 71 -28.28 13.63 1.01
CA GLU A 71 -26.82 13.62 1.21
C GLU A 71 -26.11 13.67 -0.15
N PRO A 72 -24.95 14.37 -0.30
CA PRO A 72 -24.13 14.25 -1.49
C PRO A 72 -23.83 12.78 -1.81
N ALA A 73 -23.83 12.43 -3.11
CA ALA A 73 -23.77 11.03 -3.51
C ALA A 73 -22.85 10.79 -4.70
N PHE A 74 -22.24 9.62 -4.70
CA PHE A 74 -21.50 9.12 -5.84
C PHE A 74 -22.49 8.58 -6.88
N THR A 75 -22.32 9.02 -8.14
CA THR A 75 -23.26 8.69 -9.22
C THR A 75 -22.55 8.03 -10.40
N VAL A 76 -23.08 6.89 -10.85
CA VAL A 76 -22.57 6.12 -11.99
C VAL A 76 -23.71 5.76 -12.92
N THR A 77 -23.50 5.88 -14.22
CA THR A 77 -24.48 5.44 -15.23
C THR A 77 -24.17 4.02 -15.68
N ALA A 78 -25.15 3.14 -15.58
CA ALA A 78 -25.13 1.78 -16.11
C ALA A 78 -26.24 1.63 -17.17
N GLY A 79 -25.85 1.62 -18.44
CA GLY A 79 -26.81 1.68 -19.56
C GLY A 79 -27.59 3.00 -19.55
N SER A 80 -28.91 2.93 -19.35
CA SER A 80 -29.79 4.11 -19.21
C SER A 80 -30.17 4.42 -17.77
N THR A 81 -29.60 3.72 -16.79
CA THR A 81 -29.96 3.85 -15.37
C THR A 81 -28.82 4.55 -14.63
N THR A 82 -29.15 5.65 -13.95
CA THR A 82 -28.21 6.35 -13.06
C THR A 82 -28.32 5.75 -11.67
N LEU A 83 -27.24 5.14 -11.22
CA LEU A 83 -27.08 4.54 -9.91
C LEU A 83 -26.50 5.57 -8.95
N ARG A 84 -26.98 5.55 -7.72
CA ARG A 84 -26.60 6.49 -6.67
C ARG A 84 -26.18 5.74 -5.42
N VAL A 85 -25.05 6.12 -4.84
CA VAL A 85 -24.63 5.66 -3.51
C VAL A 85 -24.35 6.89 -2.65
N PRO A 86 -25.11 7.13 -1.58
CA PRO A 86 -24.87 8.24 -0.65
C PRO A 86 -23.46 8.18 -0.06
N ARG A 87 -22.90 9.34 0.30
CA ARG A 87 -21.57 9.45 0.89
C ARG A 87 -21.41 8.59 2.14
N SER A 88 -22.36 8.63 3.06
CA SER A 88 -22.38 7.74 4.24
C SER A 88 -22.29 6.26 3.87
N GLY A 89 -22.96 5.85 2.80
CA GLY A 89 -22.88 4.51 2.25
C GLY A 89 -21.48 4.16 1.75
N ILE A 90 -20.83 5.05 1.01
CA ILE A 90 -19.43 4.83 0.55
C ILE A 90 -18.47 4.74 1.74
N LEU A 91 -18.61 5.62 2.74
CA LEU A 91 -17.78 5.61 3.94
C LEU A 91 -17.92 4.32 4.74
N ALA A 92 -19.14 3.79 4.89
CA ALA A 92 -19.36 2.51 5.55
C ALA A 92 -18.62 1.36 4.84
N LEU A 93 -18.64 1.33 3.50
CA LEU A 93 -17.91 0.32 2.73
C LEU A 93 -16.39 0.49 2.82
N LEU A 94 -15.90 1.75 2.90
CA LEU A 94 -14.49 2.04 3.13
C LEU A 94 -14.04 1.54 4.51
N ASP A 95 -14.80 1.85 5.55
CA ASP A 95 -14.49 1.45 6.92
C ASP A 95 -14.51 -0.08 7.07
N GLU A 96 -15.50 -0.75 6.47
CA GLU A 96 -15.57 -2.22 6.43
C GLU A 96 -14.33 -2.83 5.75
N ALA A 97 -13.96 -2.32 4.58
CA ALA A 97 -12.78 -2.82 3.87
C ALA A 97 -11.48 -2.54 4.61
N ARG A 98 -11.39 -1.37 5.27
CA ARG A 98 -10.20 -0.92 6.01
C ARG A 98 -9.98 -1.68 7.30
N GLY A 99 -11.05 -2.00 8.02
CA GLY A 99 -11.03 -2.76 9.26
C GLY A 99 -10.78 -4.26 9.06
N GLY A 100 -10.84 -4.76 7.82
CA GLY A 100 -10.51 -6.14 7.51
C GLY A 100 -9.01 -6.44 7.60
N GLU A 101 -8.67 -7.72 7.76
CA GLU A 101 -7.29 -8.20 7.64
C GLU A 101 -6.84 -8.25 6.17
N GLY A 102 -5.53 -8.16 5.97
CA GLY A 102 -4.88 -8.34 4.67
C GLY A 102 -4.01 -7.15 4.23
N ALA A 103 -3.30 -7.35 3.14
CA ALA A 103 -2.45 -6.33 2.55
C ALA A 103 -3.28 -5.15 2.02
N HIS A 104 -2.63 -4.01 1.80
CA HIS A 104 -3.26 -2.78 1.29
C HIS A 104 -4.07 -3.02 0.00
N ARG A 105 -3.50 -3.72 -0.98
CA ARG A 105 -4.17 -4.02 -2.25
C ARG A 105 -5.37 -4.95 -2.07
N GLU A 106 -5.26 -5.93 -1.19
CA GLU A 106 -6.36 -6.86 -0.91
C GLU A 106 -7.56 -6.13 -0.27
N ARG A 107 -7.29 -5.23 0.69
CA ARG A 107 -8.33 -4.37 1.30
C ARG A 107 -8.93 -3.41 0.29
N ARG A 108 -8.11 -2.80 -0.57
CA ARG A 108 -8.59 -1.94 -1.68
C ARG A 108 -9.47 -2.71 -2.67
N ASP A 109 -9.10 -3.94 -3.02
CA ASP A 109 -9.90 -4.78 -3.93
C ASP A 109 -11.21 -5.24 -3.27
N ARG A 110 -11.20 -5.50 -1.96
CA ARG A 110 -12.41 -5.73 -1.18
C ARG A 110 -13.34 -4.52 -1.22
N PHE A 111 -12.82 -3.31 -1.01
CA PHE A 111 -13.61 -2.08 -1.14
C PHE A 111 -14.22 -1.92 -2.55
N ARG A 112 -13.44 -2.19 -3.61
CA ARG A 112 -13.94 -2.21 -4.99
C ARG A 112 -15.13 -3.17 -5.14
N ASN A 113 -15.00 -4.40 -4.63
CA ASN A 113 -16.05 -5.41 -4.73
C ASN A 113 -17.32 -4.98 -3.99
N LEU A 114 -17.17 -4.51 -2.75
CA LEU A 114 -18.27 -3.98 -1.93
C LEU A 114 -19.01 -2.84 -2.63
N LEU A 115 -18.27 -1.90 -3.25
CA LEU A 115 -18.85 -0.80 -4.00
C LEU A 115 -19.63 -1.28 -5.23
N VAL A 116 -19.06 -2.21 -5.99
CA VAL A 116 -19.72 -2.80 -7.16
C VAL A 116 -20.98 -3.55 -6.76
N ASP A 117 -20.93 -4.34 -5.68
CA ASP A 117 -22.09 -5.05 -5.15
C ASP A 117 -23.20 -4.09 -4.69
N ARG A 118 -22.83 -2.97 -4.04
CA ARG A 118 -23.79 -1.92 -3.67
C ARG A 118 -24.44 -1.24 -4.87
N LEU A 119 -23.67 -1.00 -5.95
CA LEU A 119 -24.19 -0.46 -7.21
C LEU A 119 -25.11 -1.45 -7.92
N LEU A 120 -24.77 -2.74 -7.92
CA LEU A 120 -25.63 -3.79 -8.48
C LEU A 120 -26.95 -3.90 -7.71
N ALA A 121 -26.91 -3.83 -6.38
CA ALA A 121 -28.11 -3.82 -5.56
C ALA A 121 -29.02 -2.61 -5.89
N GLU A 122 -28.43 -1.43 -6.09
CA GLU A 122 -29.16 -0.24 -6.54
C GLU A 122 -29.82 -0.45 -7.91
N LEU A 123 -29.09 -1.07 -8.85
CA LEU A 123 -29.63 -1.36 -10.17
C LEU A 123 -30.79 -2.36 -10.11
N VAL A 124 -30.68 -3.41 -9.29
CA VAL A 124 -31.76 -4.39 -9.10
C VAL A 124 -33.01 -3.71 -8.56
N ALA A 125 -32.87 -2.77 -7.62
CA ALA A 125 -33.99 -2.01 -7.07
C ALA A 125 -34.67 -1.10 -8.12
N LEU A 126 -33.89 -0.41 -8.97
CA LEU A 126 -34.41 0.52 -9.98
C LEU A 126 -34.87 -0.16 -11.28
N ALA A 127 -34.23 -1.27 -11.66
CA ALA A 127 -34.47 -1.97 -12.93
C ALA A 127 -34.26 -3.50 -12.78
N PRO A 128 -35.20 -4.23 -12.13
CA PRO A 128 -35.03 -5.65 -11.79
C PRO A 128 -34.68 -6.55 -12.99
N ARG A 129 -35.26 -6.27 -14.16
CA ARG A 129 -35.01 -7.04 -15.39
C ARG A 129 -33.58 -6.91 -15.93
N ARG A 130 -32.87 -5.82 -15.60
CA ARG A 130 -31.48 -5.60 -16.02
C ARG A 130 -30.48 -6.14 -15.01
N GLY A 131 -30.82 -6.17 -13.73
CA GLY A 131 -29.93 -6.69 -12.68
C GLY A 131 -29.52 -8.16 -12.85
N ALA A 132 -30.25 -8.93 -13.64
CA ALA A 132 -29.92 -10.33 -13.96
C ALA A 132 -28.84 -10.51 -15.05
N ASP A 133 -28.41 -9.43 -15.71
CA ASP A 133 -27.36 -9.48 -16.73
C ASP A 133 -25.96 -9.50 -16.09
N GLY A 134 -25.31 -10.67 -16.15
CA GLY A 134 -23.95 -10.88 -15.61
C GLY A 134 -22.84 -10.05 -16.30
N THR A 135 -23.13 -9.37 -17.41
CA THR A 135 -22.15 -8.46 -18.05
C THR A 135 -22.04 -7.12 -17.33
N ILE A 136 -23.06 -6.72 -16.58
CA ILE A 136 -23.13 -5.41 -15.92
C ILE A 136 -22.07 -5.27 -14.83
N ARG A 137 -21.83 -6.33 -14.05
CA ARG A 137 -20.75 -6.34 -13.04
C ARG A 137 -19.42 -5.94 -13.65
N ARG A 138 -19.01 -6.60 -14.74
CA ARG A 138 -17.77 -6.29 -15.48
C ARG A 138 -17.77 -4.89 -16.09
N SER A 139 -18.94 -4.31 -16.36
CA SER A 139 -19.06 -2.93 -16.81
C SER A 139 -18.88 -1.91 -15.67
N LEU A 140 -19.35 -2.23 -14.47
CA LEU A 140 -19.18 -1.40 -13.27
C LEU A 140 -17.74 -1.46 -12.75
N GLU A 141 -17.12 -2.64 -12.75
CA GLU A 141 -15.71 -2.83 -12.35
C GLU A 141 -14.73 -2.03 -13.24
N ARG A 142 -15.06 -1.85 -14.52
CA ARG A 142 -14.29 -1.06 -15.50
C ARG A 142 -14.82 0.35 -15.70
N ASN A 143 -15.74 0.80 -14.84
CA ASN A 143 -16.32 2.13 -14.98
C ASN A 143 -15.30 3.19 -14.53
N ARG A 144 -15.02 4.15 -15.41
CA ARG A 144 -14.03 5.21 -15.15
C ARG A 144 -14.30 6.03 -13.88
N LYS A 145 -15.57 6.23 -13.49
CA LYS A 145 -15.89 6.92 -12.24
C LYS A 145 -15.56 6.07 -11.01
N VAL A 146 -15.79 4.75 -11.09
CA VAL A 146 -15.45 3.79 -10.02
C VAL A 146 -13.94 3.71 -9.87
N GLU A 147 -13.20 3.58 -10.99
CA GLU A 147 -11.74 3.61 -11.00
C GLU A 147 -11.20 4.92 -10.42
N ARG A 148 -11.73 6.06 -10.86
CA ARG A 148 -11.34 7.39 -10.34
C ARG A 148 -11.62 7.52 -8.84
N LEU A 149 -12.71 6.95 -8.34
CA LEU A 149 -13.01 6.95 -6.92
C LEU A 149 -11.96 6.16 -6.15
N LEU A 150 -11.67 4.94 -6.60
CA LEU A 150 -10.65 4.09 -5.97
C LEU A 150 -9.28 4.76 -5.97
N ASP A 151 -8.84 5.32 -7.09
CA ASP A 151 -7.51 5.92 -7.21
C ASP A 151 -7.38 7.21 -6.41
N ARG A 152 -8.48 7.93 -6.19
CA ARG A 152 -8.46 9.19 -5.43
C ARG A 152 -8.57 8.98 -3.93
N VAL A 153 -9.42 8.05 -3.50
CA VAL A 153 -9.69 7.77 -2.08
C VAL A 153 -8.70 6.76 -1.52
N TRP A 154 -8.27 5.78 -2.31
CA TRP A 154 -7.41 4.71 -1.84
C TRP A 154 -6.37 4.33 -2.90
N PRO A 155 -5.44 5.24 -3.25
CA PRO A 155 -4.32 4.95 -4.14
C PRO A 155 -3.51 3.74 -3.66
N SER A 156 -2.84 3.08 -4.60
CA SER A 156 -1.95 1.93 -4.34
C SER A 156 -0.59 2.16 -5.01
N PRO A 157 0.28 3.01 -4.45
CA PRO A 157 1.65 3.15 -4.96
C PRO A 157 2.41 1.81 -4.88
N GLY A 158 3.47 1.69 -5.68
CA GLY A 158 4.45 0.62 -5.49
C GLY A 158 5.33 0.87 -4.27
N ALA A 159 6.00 -0.17 -3.77
CA ALA A 159 6.91 -0.08 -2.63
C ALA A 159 7.97 1.01 -2.82
N LEU A 160 8.55 1.10 -4.03
CA LEU A 160 9.54 2.12 -4.37
C LEU A 160 9.00 3.53 -4.16
N GLU A 161 7.85 3.86 -4.76
CA GLU A 161 7.26 5.20 -4.65
C GLU A 161 6.79 5.50 -3.22
N ALA A 162 6.30 4.50 -2.48
CA ALA A 162 5.93 4.66 -1.08
C ALA A 162 7.13 5.06 -0.21
N LEU A 163 8.30 4.43 -0.43
CA LEU A 163 9.53 4.76 0.29
C LEU A 163 10.11 6.11 -0.13
N ARG A 164 10.13 6.42 -1.44
CA ARG A 164 10.61 7.71 -1.96
C ARG A 164 9.83 8.88 -1.38
N SER A 165 8.51 8.81 -1.43
CA SER A 165 7.64 9.87 -0.90
C SER A 165 7.70 9.99 0.61
N LEU A 166 7.99 8.91 1.34
CA LEU A 166 8.29 8.97 2.77
C LEU A 166 9.55 9.80 3.02
N TYR A 167 10.67 9.47 2.36
CA TYR A 167 11.94 10.17 2.57
C TYR A 167 11.95 11.63 2.11
N ASP A 168 11.18 11.95 1.06
CA ASP A 168 11.13 13.30 0.48
C ASP A 168 10.36 14.32 1.35
N SER A 169 9.61 13.86 2.35
CA SER A 169 8.72 14.71 3.14
C SER A 169 9.01 14.61 4.64
N PRO A 170 9.62 15.64 5.24
CA PRO A 170 9.80 15.73 6.69
C PRO A 170 8.47 15.61 7.45
N ASP A 171 7.40 16.23 6.93
CA ASP A 171 6.06 16.16 7.53
C ASP A 171 5.51 14.73 7.54
N LEU A 172 5.72 13.98 6.44
CA LEU A 172 5.27 12.60 6.36
C LEU A 172 6.10 11.68 7.26
N LEU A 173 7.41 11.91 7.35
CA LEU A 173 8.29 11.23 8.31
C LEU A 173 7.84 11.49 9.75
N GLY A 174 7.56 12.75 10.11
CA GLY A 174 7.02 13.09 11.44
C GLY A 174 5.67 12.43 11.71
N ALA A 175 4.77 12.46 10.75
CA ALA A 175 3.44 11.86 10.89
C ALA A 175 3.48 10.33 11.01
N CYS A 176 4.44 9.64 10.39
CA CYS A 176 4.59 8.19 10.47
C CYS A 176 5.46 7.78 11.67
N GLY A 177 6.49 8.56 11.99
CA GLY A 177 7.46 8.35 13.06
C GLY A 177 7.02 8.83 14.44
N ALA A 178 5.93 9.60 14.57
CA ALA A 178 5.47 10.15 15.84
C ALA A 178 5.38 9.10 16.96
N GLY A 179 6.12 9.31 18.05
CA GLY A 179 6.17 8.41 19.20
C GLY A 179 6.89 7.07 18.96
N VAL A 180 7.58 6.93 17.82
CA VAL A 180 8.35 5.74 17.42
C VAL A 180 9.80 6.11 17.15
N LEU A 181 10.02 7.19 16.40
CA LEU A 181 11.33 7.75 16.09
C LEU A 181 11.45 9.15 16.71
N ASP A 182 12.62 9.48 17.22
CA ASP A 182 12.95 10.85 17.63
C ASP A 182 13.20 11.77 16.42
N ASP A 183 13.26 13.08 16.66
CA ASP A 183 13.40 14.08 15.59
C ASP A 183 14.73 13.94 14.83
N GLU A 184 15.80 13.51 15.50
CA GLU A 184 17.11 13.29 14.89
C GLU A 184 17.14 12.02 14.04
N GLU A 185 16.44 10.96 14.46
CA GLU A 185 16.21 9.73 13.70
C GLU A 185 15.38 10.01 12.45
N GLN A 186 14.31 10.79 12.58
CA GLN A 186 13.49 11.22 11.44
C GLN A 186 14.31 12.06 10.45
N ALA A 187 15.09 13.02 10.95
CA ALA A 187 15.98 13.84 10.12
C ALA A 187 17.05 13.00 9.42
N ALA A 188 17.54 11.93 10.06
CA ALA A 188 18.52 11.02 9.45
C ALA A 188 17.94 10.19 8.29
N LEU A 189 16.62 9.95 8.26
CA LEU A 189 15.94 9.27 7.16
C LEU A 189 15.59 10.20 5.99
N HIS A 190 15.46 11.51 6.24
CA HIS A 190 15.04 12.44 5.22
C HIS A 190 16.06 12.52 4.08
N ARG A 191 15.56 12.34 2.85
CA ARG A 191 16.35 12.36 1.63
C ARG A 191 15.51 12.96 0.49
N PRO A 192 15.93 14.11 -0.08
CA PRO A 192 15.25 14.68 -1.23
C PRO A 192 15.21 13.71 -2.40
N ARG A 193 14.06 13.61 -3.06
CA ARG A 193 13.88 12.74 -4.22
C ARG A 193 14.73 13.20 -5.41
N ALA A 194 15.31 12.25 -6.12
CA ALA A 194 15.84 12.46 -7.46
C ALA A 194 14.71 12.64 -8.50
N ALA A 195 15.08 13.08 -9.71
CA ALA A 195 14.14 13.27 -10.81
C ALA A 195 13.43 11.95 -11.20
N THR A 196 14.15 10.84 -11.16
CA THR A 196 13.65 9.48 -11.42
C THR A 196 14.01 8.56 -10.26
N ALA A 197 13.27 7.47 -10.11
CA ALA A 197 13.52 6.51 -9.03
C ALA A 197 14.88 5.84 -9.15
N ASP A 198 15.34 5.56 -10.37
CA ASP A 198 16.67 5.00 -10.63
C ASP A 198 17.81 5.98 -10.29
N GLY A 199 17.51 7.28 -10.19
CA GLY A 199 18.46 8.31 -9.81
C GLY A 199 18.59 8.51 -8.31
N ASP A 200 17.73 7.90 -7.50
CA ASP A 200 17.83 7.98 -6.05
C ASP A 200 19.04 7.14 -5.56
N PRO A 201 19.82 7.62 -4.58
CA PRO A 201 20.98 6.89 -4.08
C PRO A 201 20.55 5.79 -3.12
N TRP A 202 19.92 4.75 -3.65
CA TRP A 202 19.44 3.59 -2.91
C TRP A 202 20.57 2.93 -2.13
N THR A 203 20.28 2.58 -0.89
CA THR A 203 21.22 1.96 0.06
C THR A 203 20.83 0.51 0.33
N PRO A 204 21.76 -0.36 0.77
CA PRO A 204 21.42 -1.74 1.11
C PRO A 204 20.28 -1.84 2.13
N GLU A 205 20.27 -0.96 3.13
CA GLU A 205 19.22 -0.88 4.15
C GLU A 205 17.84 -0.50 3.57
N ASP A 206 17.80 0.24 2.46
CA ASP A 206 16.53 0.51 1.76
C ASP A 206 15.90 -0.75 1.17
N LEU A 207 16.70 -1.76 0.79
CA LEU A 207 16.18 -3.01 0.21
C LEU A 207 15.34 -3.81 1.22
N VAL A 208 15.74 -3.77 2.50
CA VAL A 208 14.98 -4.35 3.63
C VAL A 208 13.61 -3.69 3.73
N LEU A 209 13.58 -2.35 3.72
CA LEU A 209 12.36 -1.56 3.82
C LEU A 209 11.45 -1.75 2.59
N LEU A 210 12.03 -1.93 1.40
CA LEU A 210 11.29 -2.22 0.19
C LEU A 210 10.64 -3.61 0.22
N GLU A 211 11.29 -4.61 0.82
CA GLU A 211 10.69 -5.93 1.04
C GLU A 211 9.50 -5.86 1.99
N GLU A 212 9.66 -5.17 3.12
CA GLU A 212 8.57 -4.94 4.07
C GLU A 212 7.40 -4.18 3.42
N LEU A 213 7.69 -3.16 2.61
CA LEU A 213 6.65 -2.45 1.86
C LEU A 213 5.97 -3.33 0.81
N ARG A 214 6.68 -4.24 0.13
CA ARG A 214 6.05 -5.23 -0.76
C ARG A 214 5.09 -6.09 0.05
N HIS A 215 5.51 -6.59 1.22
CA HIS A 215 4.63 -7.35 2.10
C HIS A 215 3.37 -6.58 2.50
N LEU A 216 3.52 -5.36 3.00
CA LEU A 216 2.40 -4.52 3.45
C LEU A 216 1.45 -4.12 2.30
N ILE A 217 2.00 -3.86 1.11
CA ILE A 217 1.22 -3.35 -0.03
C ILE A 217 0.56 -4.48 -0.80
N THR A 218 1.32 -5.51 -1.18
CA THR A 218 0.88 -6.57 -2.10
C THR A 218 0.60 -7.90 -1.40
N GLY A 219 1.02 -8.08 -0.15
CA GLY A 219 0.95 -9.37 0.54
C GLY A 219 2.08 -10.33 0.14
N GLU A 220 3.04 -9.87 -0.68
CA GLU A 220 4.19 -10.67 -1.07
C GLU A 220 4.98 -11.07 0.17
N THR A 221 5.20 -12.37 0.35
CA THR A 221 5.97 -12.88 1.48
C THR A 221 7.34 -13.28 1.00
N PRO A 222 8.42 -12.78 1.63
CA PRO A 222 9.75 -13.21 1.29
C PRO A 222 9.94 -14.69 1.62
N ARG A 223 10.98 -15.27 1.04
CA ARG A 223 11.31 -16.66 1.27
C ARG A 223 11.58 -16.89 2.76
N ARG A 224 10.86 -17.84 3.36
CA ARG A 224 11.02 -18.19 4.77
C ARG A 224 12.08 -19.26 4.92
N TYR A 225 13.00 -19.04 5.84
CA TYR A 225 14.04 -20.00 6.21
C TYR A 225 13.75 -20.53 7.62
N GLY A 226 13.74 -21.85 7.80
CA GLY A 226 13.52 -22.45 9.13
C GLY A 226 14.71 -22.25 10.07
N HIS A 227 15.91 -22.04 9.51
CA HIS A 227 17.12 -21.76 10.25
C HIS A 227 18.03 -20.86 9.41
N ILE A 228 18.64 -19.86 10.05
CA ILE A 228 19.60 -18.95 9.43
C ILE A 228 20.88 -19.04 10.25
N VAL A 229 22.00 -19.32 9.57
CA VAL A 229 23.34 -19.27 10.15
C VAL A 229 24.07 -18.12 9.47
N VAL A 230 24.48 -17.14 10.27
CA VAL A 230 25.33 -16.03 9.81
C VAL A 230 26.74 -16.32 10.29
N ASP A 231 27.67 -16.45 9.35
CA ASP A 231 29.09 -16.67 9.65
C ASP A 231 29.86 -15.47 9.10
N GLU A 232 30.60 -14.79 9.97
CA GLU A 232 31.57 -13.80 9.55
C GLU A 232 32.79 -14.56 9.05
N ALA A 233 32.87 -14.77 7.74
CA ALA A 233 34.10 -15.24 7.13
C ALA A 233 35.18 -14.17 7.34
N GLN A 234 35.97 -14.34 8.41
CA GLN A 234 37.22 -13.63 8.62
C GLN A 234 38.16 -14.10 7.50
N ASP A 235 38.48 -13.22 6.56
CA ASP A 235 39.51 -13.49 5.57
C ASP A 235 40.83 -13.83 6.29
N LEU A 236 41.41 -14.98 5.93
CA LEU A 236 42.76 -15.45 6.30
C LEU A 236 43.77 -15.00 5.26
#